data_AF-A0A2R6Y1G0-F1
#
_entry.id   AF-A0A2R6Y1G0-F1
#
_cell.length_a   1.000
_cell.length_b   1.000
_cell.length_c   1.000
_cell.angle_alpha   90.00
_cell.angle_beta   90.00
_cell.angle_gamma   90.00
#
_symmetry.space_group_name_H-M   'P 1'
#
loop_
_entity.id
_entity.type
_entity.pdbx_description
1 polymer ?
#
loop_
_entity_poly.entity_id
_entity_poly.type
_entity_poly.pdbx_seq_one_letter_code
_entity_poly.pdbx_strand_id
1 'polypeptide(L)'
;MMGKTERLFFLTAVTVMLAFLMISLISLKVEHWAKEAVDAAIPAAVTWPVFVDYDYAFELVRTHEEGDWLLEDYAEVEVLRNAYGEVLYKKPTGEVFTLRYLKNTENFVIIE
;
A
#
# COMPACT_ATOMS: atom_id res chain seq x y z
N MET A 1 -33.27 -4.55 -46.81
CA MET A 1 -32.18 -5.47 -47.16
C MET A 1 -30.90 -4.67 -47.20
N MET A 2 -30.00 -4.85 -46.22
CA MET A 2 -28.77 -4.07 -46.08
C MET A 2 -27.80 -4.36 -47.25
N GLY A 3 -27.31 -3.32 -47.92
CA GLY A 3 -26.46 -3.42 -49.11
C GLY A 3 -25.13 -4.10 -48.84
N LYS A 4 -24.50 -4.72 -49.85
CA LYS A 4 -23.23 -5.46 -49.69
C LYS A 4 -22.11 -4.59 -49.07
N THR A 5 -22.09 -3.31 -49.39
CA THR A 5 -21.14 -2.32 -48.84
C THR A 5 -21.42 -1.97 -47.38
N GLU A 6 -22.69 -1.84 -46.99
CA GLU A 6 -23.10 -1.57 -45.61
C GLU A 6 -22.80 -2.77 -44.69
N ARG A 7 -22.96 -4.00 -45.20
CA ARG A 7 -22.56 -5.22 -44.50
C ARG A 7 -21.06 -5.30 -44.27
N LEU A 8 -20.27 -4.89 -45.27
CA LEU A 8 -18.80 -4.86 -45.12
C LEU A 8 -18.38 -3.84 -44.06
N PHE A 9 -18.95 -2.64 -44.09
CA PHE A 9 -18.68 -1.59 -43.10
C PHE A 9 -19.06 -2.02 -41.68
N PHE A 10 -20.23 -2.62 -41.51
CA PHE A 10 -20.69 -3.14 -40.23
C PHE A 10 -19.76 -4.24 -39.70
N LEU A 11 -19.34 -5.17 -40.56
CA LEU A 11 -18.43 -6.24 -40.18
C LEU A 11 -17.07 -5.69 -39.73
N THR A 12 -16.50 -4.71 -40.45
CA THR A 12 -15.25 -4.06 -40.04
C THR A 12 -15.40 -3.33 -38.72
N ALA A 13 -16.50 -2.61 -38.49
CA ALA A 13 -16.73 -1.88 -37.25
C ALA A 13 -16.83 -2.81 -36.03
N VAL A 14 -17.54 -3.94 -36.18
CA VAL A 14 -17.65 -4.97 -35.12
C VAL A 14 -16.28 -5.59 -34.84
N THR A 15 -15.49 -5.84 -35.88
CA THR A 15 -14.15 -6.44 -35.74
C THR A 15 -13.20 -5.50 -34.99
N VAL A 16 -13.22 -4.20 -35.31
CA VAL A 16 -12.42 -3.18 -34.62
C VAL A 16 -12.86 -3.05 -33.15
N MET A 17 -14.16 -3.03 -32.88
CA MET A 17 -14.68 -2.96 -31.51
C MET A 17 -14.26 -4.18 -30.67
N LEU A 18 -14.30 -5.38 -31.25
CA LEU A 18 -13.83 -6.60 -30.60
C LEU A 18 -12.31 -6.58 -30.36
N ALA A 19 -11.52 -6.07 -31.30
CA ALA A 19 -10.08 -5.93 -31.12
C ALA A 19 -9.74 -4.98 -29.95
N PHE A 20 -10.42 -3.82 -29.87
CA PHE A 20 -10.27 -2.89 -28.74
C PHE A 20 -10.68 -3.53 -27.41
N LEU A 21 -11.79 -4.27 -27.38
CA LEU A 21 -12.23 -4.97 -26.18
C LEU A 21 -11.18 -5.99 -25.69
N MET A 22 -10.61 -6.76 -26.61
CA MET A 22 -9.56 -7.74 -26.29
C MET A 22 -8.30 -7.07 -25.76
N ILE A 23 -7.85 -5.96 -26.35
CA ILE A 23 -6.67 -5.21 -25.88
C ILE A 23 -6.90 -4.66 -24.46
N SER A 24 -8.08 -4.11 -24.18
CA SER A 24 -8.43 -3.60 -22.84
C SER A 24 -8.44 -4.70 -21.80
N LEU A 25 -9.01 -5.87 -22.13
CA LEU A 25 -9.03 -7.03 -21.22
C LEU A 25 -7.62 -7.56 -20.94
N ILE A 26 -6.74 -7.60 -21.94
CA ILE A 26 -5.34 -7.99 -21.76
C ILE A 26 -4.61 -6.98 -20.87
N SER A 27 -4.84 -5.68 -21.06
CA SER A 27 -4.18 -4.62 -20.27
C SER A 27 -4.57 -4.68 -18.79
N LEU A 28 -5.86 -4.88 -18.49
CA LEU A 28 -6.36 -5.08 -17.13
C LEU A 28 -5.75 -6.32 -16.47
N LYS A 29 -5.57 -7.40 -17.23
CA LYS A 29 -4.93 -8.63 -16.73
C LYS A 29 -3.44 -8.44 -16.48
N VAL A 30 -2.72 -7.78 -17.39
CA VAL A 30 -1.29 -7.53 -17.26
C VAL A 30 -1.01 -6.63 -16.05
N GLU A 31 -1.83 -5.62 -15.80
CA GLU A 31 -1.70 -4.75 -14.62
C GLU A 31 -1.91 -5.52 -13.32
N HIS A 32 -2.92 -6.39 -13.27
CA HIS A 32 -3.17 -7.25 -12.11
C HIS A 32 -2.02 -8.24 -11.88
N TRP A 33 -1.52 -8.87 -12.94
CA TRP A 33 -0.43 -9.86 -12.86
C TRP A 33 0.92 -9.19 -12.57
N ALA A 34 1.14 -7.97 -13.07
CA ALA A 34 2.32 -7.17 -12.75
C ALA A 34 2.31 -6.77 -11.28
N LYS A 35 1.14 -6.38 -10.73
CA LYS A 35 1.01 -6.08 -9.31
C LYS A 35 1.29 -7.31 -8.43
N GLU A 36 0.69 -8.45 -8.75
CA GLU A 36 0.95 -9.71 -8.03
C GLU A 36 2.41 -10.18 -8.15
N ALA A 37 3.02 -10.03 -9.33
CA ALA A 37 4.41 -10.38 -9.55
C ALA A 37 5.37 -9.43 -8.81
N VAL A 38 5.06 -8.14 -8.73
CA VAL A 38 5.84 -7.15 -7.96
C VAL A 38 5.69 -7.41 -6.45
N ASP A 39 4.47 -7.63 -5.96
CA ASP A 39 4.20 -7.96 -4.56
C ASP A 39 4.88 -9.28 -4.13
N ALA A 40 5.03 -10.24 -5.06
CA ALA A 40 5.75 -11.49 -4.82
C ALA A 40 7.28 -11.40 -5.04
N ALA A 41 7.76 -10.52 -5.92
CA ALA A 41 9.18 -10.39 -6.25
C ALA A 41 9.96 -9.50 -5.27
N ILE A 42 9.32 -8.50 -4.67
CA ILE A 42 9.94 -7.64 -3.66
C ILE A 42 10.50 -8.45 -2.48
N PRO A 43 9.77 -9.38 -1.84
CA PRO A 43 10.32 -10.19 -0.76
C PRO A 43 11.40 -11.19 -1.21
N ALA A 44 11.41 -11.60 -2.49
CA ALA A 44 12.40 -12.56 -3.01
C ALA A 44 13.72 -11.91 -3.50
N ALA A 45 13.67 -10.63 -3.93
CA ALA A 45 14.84 -9.88 -4.40
C ALA A 45 15.75 -9.36 -3.27
N VAL A 46 15.32 -9.45 -2.01
CA VAL A 46 16.12 -9.10 -0.80
C VAL A 46 17.10 -10.21 -0.39
N THR A 47 17.55 -11.03 -1.35
CA THR A 47 18.47 -12.17 -1.11
C THR A 47 19.95 -11.85 -1.42
N TRP A 48 20.26 -10.63 -1.87
CA TRP A 48 21.64 -10.09 -1.89
C TRP A 48 21.88 -9.26 -0.61
N PRO A 49 23.13 -9.06 -0.14
CA PRO A 49 23.42 -8.70 1.24
C PRO A 49 23.25 -7.18 1.35
N VAL A 50 22.02 -6.70 1.29
CA VAL A 50 21.68 -5.38 1.77
C VAL A 50 21.99 -5.47 3.26
N PHE A 51 22.88 -4.62 3.76
CA PHE A 51 23.11 -4.51 5.20
C PHE A 51 21.76 -4.14 5.82
N VAL A 52 21.05 -5.13 6.36
CA VAL A 52 19.68 -4.96 6.88
C VAL A 52 19.80 -4.65 8.37
N ASP A 53 20.14 -3.40 8.68
CA ASP A 53 19.74 -2.85 9.98
C ASP A 53 18.24 -2.56 9.84
N TYR A 54 17.40 -3.41 10.41
CA TYR A 54 15.99 -3.10 10.59
C TYR A 54 15.92 -1.95 11.61
N ASP A 55 15.54 -0.76 11.15
CA ASP A 55 15.21 0.35 12.05
C ASP A 55 13.80 0.12 12.59
N TYR A 56 13.62 0.27 13.91
CA TYR A 56 12.31 0.29 14.54
C TYR A 56 11.73 1.70 14.48
N ALA A 57 10.49 1.83 14.05
CA ALA A 57 9.72 3.07 14.11
C ALA A 57 8.40 2.84 14.85
N PHE A 58 7.82 3.92 15.37
CA PHE A 58 6.55 3.87 16.10
C PHE A 58 5.49 4.66 15.33
N GLU A 59 4.35 4.03 15.06
CA GLU A 59 3.22 4.64 14.35
C GLU A 59 2.03 4.80 15.29
N LEU A 60 1.46 6.01 15.35
CA LEU A 60 0.27 6.28 16.14
C LEU A 60 -0.92 5.47 15.57
N VAL A 61 -1.42 4.54 16.37
CA VAL A 61 -2.58 3.70 16.05
C VAL A 61 -3.86 4.37 16.49
N ARG A 62 -3.85 4.90 17.72
CA ARG A 62 -5.07 5.39 18.36
C ARG A 62 -4.76 6.45 19.40
N THR A 63 -5.61 7.47 19.44
CA THR A 63 -5.70 8.39 20.58
C THR A 63 -7.03 8.19 21.27
N HIS A 64 -7.04 8.09 22.59
CA HIS A 64 -8.25 7.93 23.37
C HIS A 64 -8.13 8.57 24.76
N GLU A 65 -9.27 8.77 25.41
CA GLU A 65 -9.33 9.44 26.71
C GLU A 65 -9.79 8.45 27.79
N GLU A 66 -9.14 8.49 28.95
CA GLU A 66 -9.50 7.69 30.12
C GLU A 66 -9.46 8.56 31.38
N GLY A 67 -10.63 9.06 31.81
CA GLY A 67 -10.73 10.02 32.91
C GLY A 67 -9.97 11.31 32.61
N ASP A 68 -9.03 11.68 33.51
CA ASP A 68 -8.18 12.85 33.37
C ASP A 68 -6.95 12.61 32.45
N TRP A 69 -6.91 11.48 31.75
CA TRP A 69 -5.77 11.10 30.90
C TRP A 69 -6.12 11.17 29.42
N LEU A 70 -5.16 11.61 28.62
CA LEU A 70 -5.10 11.38 27.19
C LEU A 70 -4.08 10.26 26.93
N LEU A 71 -4.46 9.24 26.19
CA LEU A 71 -3.64 8.08 25.89
C LEU A 71 -3.41 7.99 24.37
N GLU A 72 -2.17 7.75 23.97
CA GLU A 72 -1.78 7.54 22.58
C GLU A 72 -1.09 6.18 22.44
N ASP A 73 -1.74 5.28 21.69
CA ASP A 73 -1.21 3.95 21.40
C ASP A 73 -0.36 4.02 20.12
N TYR A 74 0.88 3.58 20.22
CA TYR A 74 1.84 3.49 19.13
C TYR A 74 2.18 2.03 18.86
N ALA A 75 2.01 1.59 17.62
CA ALA A 75 2.49 0.28 17.17
C ALA A 75 3.94 0.40 16.69
N GLU A 76 4.77 -0.54 17.12
CA GLU A 76 6.11 -0.67 16.58
C GLU A 76 6.07 -1.36 15.21
N VAL A 77 6.84 -0.79 14.28
CA VAL A 77 7.00 -1.30 12.93
C VAL A 77 8.49 -1.42 12.59
N GLU A 78 8.86 -2.58 12.05
CA GLU A 78 10.15 -2.77 11.40
C GLU A 78 10.13 -2.04 10.05
N VAL A 79 11.04 -1.09 9.85
CA VAL A 79 11.12 -0.28 8.64
C VAL A 79 12.31 -0.71 7.81
N LEU A 80 12.05 -1.14 6.58
CA LEU A 80 13.08 -1.35 5.57
C LEU A 80 13.30 -0.05 4.80
N ARG A 81 14.55 0.43 4.77
CA ARG A 81 14.95 1.63 4.02
C ARG A 81 15.92 1.29 2.89
N ASN A 82 15.96 2.14 1.86
CA ASN A 82 17.03 2.09 0.87
C ASN A 82 18.28 2.86 1.35
N ALA A 83 19.35 2.82 0.56
CA ALA A 83 20.61 3.52 0.86
C ALA A 83 20.49 5.06 0.92
N TYR A 84 19.37 5.63 0.47
CA TYR A 84 19.05 7.06 0.53
C TYR A 84 18.13 7.40 1.72
N GLY A 85 17.78 6.42 2.56
CA GLY A 85 16.92 6.59 3.74
C GLY A 85 15.41 6.54 3.46
N GLU A 86 15.01 6.31 2.20
CA GLU A 86 13.60 6.22 1.82
C GLU A 86 13.00 4.89 2.28
N VAL A 87 11.76 4.93 2.78
CA VAL A 87 11.06 3.75 3.26
C VAL A 87 10.58 2.91 2.09
N LEU A 88 11.04 1.66 2.01
CA LEU A 88 10.63 0.68 1.01
C LEU A 88 9.48 -0.18 1.52
N TYR A 89 9.53 -0.55 2.80
CA TYR A 89 8.56 -1.47 3.39
C TYR A 89 8.45 -1.25 4.90
N LYS A 90 7.26 -1.53 5.43
CA LYS A 90 6.98 -1.51 6.87
C LYS A 90 6.30 -2.82 7.26
N LYS A 91 6.77 -3.44 8.33
CA LYS A 91 6.22 -4.69 8.87
C LYS A 91 5.81 -4.46 10.32
N PRO A 92 4.55 -4.69 10.70
CA PRO A 92 4.15 -4.59 12.11
C PRO A 92 4.85 -5.69 12.91
N THR A 93 5.44 -5.32 14.06
CA THR A 93 6.03 -6.29 14.99
C THR A 93 4.96 -6.94 15.88
N GLY A 94 3.84 -6.24 16.07
CA GLY A 94 2.77 -6.62 17.00
C GLY A 94 2.95 -6.04 18.40
N GLU A 95 4.07 -5.36 18.67
CA GLU A 95 4.27 -4.63 19.91
C GLU A 95 3.55 -3.27 19.86
N VAL A 96 2.89 -2.93 20.98
CA VAL A 96 2.15 -1.68 21.13
C VAL A 96 2.56 -1.04 22.44
N PHE A 97 2.87 0.25 22.37
CA PHE A 97 3.28 1.09 23.48
C PHE A 97 2.26 2.21 23.65
N THR A 98 1.85 2.51 24.88
CA THR A 98 0.87 3.57 25.14
C THR A 98 1.54 4.70 25.91
N LEU A 99 1.57 5.90 25.33
CA LEU A 99 1.96 7.12 26.02
C LEU A 99 0.76 7.68 26.77
N ARG A 100 0.98 8.07 28.03
CA ARG A 100 -0.07 8.62 28.90
C ARG A 100 0.25 10.07 29.23
N TYR A 101 -0.70 10.96 28.94
CA TYR A 101 -0.59 12.38 29.22
C TYR A 101 -1.65 12.79 30.24
N LEU A 102 -1.22 13.40 31.34
CA LEU A 102 -2.17 13.98 32.30
C LEU A 102 -2.77 15.25 31.69
N LYS A 103 -4.10 15.31 31.58
CA LYS A 103 -4.80 16.53 31.20
C LYS A 103 -4.82 17.45 32.40
N ASN A 104 -3.86 18.37 32.48
CA ASN A 104 -3.94 19.45 33.46
C ASN A 104 -4.00 20.78 32.73
N THR A 105 -5.17 21.42 32.85
CA THR A 105 -5.68 22.74 32.41
C THR A 105 -4.99 23.55 31.30
N GLU A 106 -3.68 23.46 31.05
CA GLU A 106 -2.98 24.19 29.98
C GLU A 106 -1.77 23.45 29.36
N ASN A 107 -1.38 22.25 29.83
CA ASN A 107 -0.22 21.50 29.31
C ASN A 107 -0.36 19.96 29.43
N PHE A 108 0.25 19.21 28.51
CA PHE A 108 0.41 17.74 28.58
C PHE A 108 1.76 17.38 29.20
N VAL A 109 1.76 16.60 30.30
CA VAL A 109 2.98 16.04 30.91
C VAL A 109 3.09 14.56 30.51
N ILE A 110 4.22 14.17 29.91
CA ILE A 110 4.54 12.77 29.59
C ILE A 110 4.88 12.05 30.90
N ILE A 111 4.17 10.97 31.21
CA ILE A 111 4.48 10.09 32.34
C ILE A 111 4.59 8.68 31.75
N GLU A 112 5.78 8.09 31.86
CA GLU A 112 6.16 6.75 31.35
C GLU A 112 5.23 5.62 31.84
#